data_AF-A0A1G7NYK5-F1
#
_entry.id   AF-A0A1G7NYK5-F1
#
_cell.length_a   1.000
_cell.length_b   1.000
_cell.length_c   1.000
_cell.angle_alpha   90.00
_cell.angle_beta   90.00
_cell.angle_gamma   90.00
#
_symmetry.space_group_name_H-M   'P 1'
#
loop_
_entity.id
_entity.type
_entity.pdbx_description
1 polymer ?
#
loop_
_entity_poly.entity_id
_entity_poly.type
_entity_poly.pdbx_seq_one_letter_code
_entity_poly.pdbx_strand_id
1 'polypeptide(L)'
;MKRASRHVRNLLIGCLGIVLLLSALPTSTSAAGLNNRYPTKVFEVFTDVAMNQEGRQKIKDELIQPSVTNVTYQEVVNIDPAIAEVKVDLPNEEYVVTPHSPGSTTVEFKWIRGDGTVLHHKFVVAVVDPSQGNIIPRIREPEQESYVQLGSSEINDFQDIFENVDWRSNQPVPYNELRSGNGFKNITPVNQKRYLFSAEAQYAVDTRWVFKVTTRDNNGAIMSATYFKDYKINQSPSLKNNFDRTVHLMPGGEASIVLSRYFEDLDNDELFFTAVSANGQVSCEINGDNLLLRARADSAEGIEKITITADDQRQGIPTHGTLSMYISKPREVGIAGTYPEVDNGFEVIPAGSGEYYMAPFEQYLPSYAELEQKVASGNARKGELTSGGSLTFIIDQQKGQSKGFDEGQYGLYLFDGTTVTLERAIELSGKEKVIRELKELAAARGESSYQIVDAQQWLFTKGDNNFVRAKIVMAILAE
;
A
#
# COMPACT_ATOMS: atom_id res chain seq x y z
N MET A 1 -43.81 41.59 33.28
CA MET A 1 -43.47 42.68 32.33
C MET A 1 -42.81 42.06 31.09
N LYS A 2 -43.44 42.26 29.92
CA LYS A 2 -43.01 41.98 28.52
C LYS A 2 -42.66 40.50 28.18
N ARG A 3 -43.53 39.73 27.47
CA ARG A 3 -43.74 39.63 25.99
C ARG A 3 -42.43 39.24 25.25
N ALA A 4 -42.31 38.27 24.33
CA ALA A 4 -43.24 37.51 23.46
C ALA A 4 -42.48 36.25 22.94
N SER A 5 -43.10 35.06 22.79
CA SER A 5 -43.75 34.48 21.58
C SER A 5 -42.86 33.79 20.53
N ARG A 6 -43.00 32.45 20.46
CA ARG A 6 -43.26 31.56 19.29
C ARG A 6 -42.54 31.73 17.94
N HIS A 7 -41.94 30.59 17.53
CA HIS A 7 -42.12 29.86 16.25
C HIS A 7 -41.45 30.33 14.94
N VAL A 8 -41.22 29.29 14.10
CA VAL A 8 -40.94 29.25 12.64
C VAL A 8 -39.43 29.24 12.30
N ARG A 9 -38.79 28.10 11.99
CA ARG A 9 -38.89 27.18 10.83
C ARG A 9 -38.21 27.74 9.56
N ASN A 10 -37.06 27.15 9.22
CA ASN A 10 -36.38 26.98 7.92
C ASN A 10 -36.25 28.18 6.97
N LEU A 11 -35.01 28.54 6.58
CA LEU A 11 -34.51 28.43 5.19
C LEU A 11 -33.01 28.78 5.01
N LEU A 12 -32.31 27.88 4.29
CA LEU A 12 -31.19 28.04 3.33
C LEU A 12 -29.81 28.60 3.76
N ILE A 13 -28.73 27.79 3.80
CA ILE A 13 -27.78 27.33 2.72
C ILE A 13 -26.56 28.26 2.55
N GLY A 14 -25.35 27.69 2.69
CA GLY A 14 -24.17 28.12 1.93
C GLY A 14 -22.79 28.01 2.61
N CYS A 15 -22.13 26.85 2.40
CA CYS A 15 -20.66 26.66 2.35
C CYS A 15 -19.86 26.87 3.67
N LEU A 16 -18.81 26.14 4.06
CA LEU A 16 -17.90 25.17 3.46
C LEU A 16 -17.20 24.54 4.70
N GLY A 17 -17.17 23.21 4.88
CA GLY A 17 -15.99 22.42 4.54
C GLY A 17 -14.83 22.59 5.53
N ILE A 18 -14.70 21.66 6.49
CA ILE A 18 -13.47 20.97 6.91
C ILE A 18 -13.94 19.79 7.78
N VAL A 19 -14.10 18.64 7.15
CA VAL A 19 -14.14 17.35 7.83
C VAL A 19 -12.70 17.00 8.15
N LEU A 20 -12.37 16.95 9.44
CA LEU A 20 -11.13 16.36 9.95
C LEU A 20 -11.17 14.86 9.62
N LEU A 21 -10.58 14.49 8.48
CA LEU A 21 -10.09 13.15 8.21
C LEU A 21 -8.92 12.90 9.18
N LEU A 22 -9.21 12.37 10.37
CA LEU A 22 -8.23 11.54 11.06
C LEU A 22 -8.18 10.23 10.27
N SER A 23 -7.21 10.11 9.38
CA SER A 23 -6.78 8.83 8.84
C SER A 23 -6.27 7.99 10.02
N ALA A 24 -7.10 7.06 10.50
CA ALA A 24 -6.61 5.94 11.28
C ALA A 24 -5.64 5.17 10.39
N LEU A 25 -4.34 5.23 10.72
CA LEU A 25 -3.34 4.35 10.15
C LEU A 25 -3.77 2.90 10.44
N PRO A 26 -3.96 2.03 9.43
CA PRO A 26 -4.16 0.62 9.71
C PRO A 26 -2.87 0.05 10.32
N THR A 27 -2.91 -0.29 11.61
CA THR A 27 -1.89 -1.13 12.24
C THR A 27 -2.09 -2.57 11.78
N SER A 28 -1.50 -2.93 10.65
CA SER A 28 -1.21 -4.31 10.30
C SER A 28 0.30 -4.48 10.23
N THR A 29 0.91 -4.90 11.34
CA THR A 29 2.28 -5.38 11.35
C THR A 29 2.31 -6.76 10.70
N SER A 30 2.80 -6.85 9.47
CA SER A 30 3.25 -8.13 8.93
C SER A 30 4.62 -8.46 9.56
N ALA A 31 4.83 -9.71 9.98
CA ALA A 31 6.02 -10.13 10.73
C ALA A 31 7.25 -10.41 9.83
N ALA A 32 7.40 -9.72 8.70
CA ALA A 32 8.51 -9.91 7.77
C ALA A 32 9.27 -8.59 7.52
N GLY A 33 10.48 -8.48 8.05
CA GLY A 33 11.52 -7.56 7.55
C GLY A 33 11.93 -6.36 8.43
N LEU A 34 12.36 -6.58 9.68
CA LEU A 34 13.13 -5.58 10.47
C LEU A 34 14.50 -5.21 9.84
N ASN A 35 14.89 -5.83 8.72
CA ASN A 35 16.28 -5.84 8.25
C ASN A 35 16.78 -4.50 7.71
N ASN A 36 15.89 -3.60 7.28
CA ASN A 36 16.31 -2.31 6.74
C ASN A 36 15.91 -1.12 7.62
N ARG A 37 15.31 -1.36 8.79
CA ARG A 37 15.07 -0.29 9.75
C ARG A 37 16.34 0.09 10.50
N TYR A 38 16.50 1.38 10.84
CA TYR A 38 17.52 1.75 11.83
C TYR A 38 17.29 0.97 13.13
N PRO A 39 18.36 0.50 13.79
CA PRO A 39 18.24 -0.02 15.13
C PRO A 39 17.68 1.06 16.04
N THR A 40 16.92 0.66 17.06
CA THR A 40 16.45 1.60 18.08
C THR A 40 17.66 2.22 18.78
N LYS A 41 17.75 3.56 18.73
CA LYS A 41 18.81 4.35 19.35
C LYS A 41 18.31 5.08 20.58
N VAL A 42 19.11 5.07 21.64
CA VAL A 42 19.03 5.98 22.78
C VAL A 42 20.02 7.11 22.53
N PHE A 43 19.59 8.34 22.74
CA PHE A 43 20.43 9.54 22.59
C PHE A 43 20.71 10.18 23.95
N GLU A 44 21.91 10.71 24.11
CA GLU A 44 22.33 11.41 25.32
C GLU A 44 23.42 12.44 25.01
N VAL A 45 23.44 13.53 25.78
CA VAL A 45 24.59 14.43 25.87
C VAL A 45 25.27 14.14 27.20
N PHE A 46 26.57 13.80 27.16
CA PHE A 46 27.30 13.57 28.39
C PHE A 46 27.49 14.86 29.17
N THR A 47 27.60 14.70 30.47
CA THR A 47 28.09 15.77 31.33
C THR A 47 29.52 16.12 30.93
N ASP A 48 29.83 17.42 30.91
CA ASP A 48 31.15 17.94 30.56
C ASP A 48 32.27 17.29 31.39
N VAL A 49 33.32 16.84 30.72
CA VAL A 49 34.49 16.21 31.33
C VAL A 49 35.65 17.21 31.34
N ALA A 50 36.20 17.52 32.51
CA ALA A 50 37.32 18.46 32.60
C ALA A 50 38.63 17.82 32.08
N MET A 51 39.44 18.56 31.32
CA MET A 51 40.67 18.11 30.63
C MET A 51 41.69 17.35 31.50
N ASN A 52 41.64 17.49 32.83
CA ASN A 52 42.57 16.87 33.78
C ASN A 52 41.87 15.94 34.78
N GLN A 53 40.64 15.54 34.51
CA GLN A 53 39.85 14.69 35.40
C GLN A 53 39.14 13.60 34.60
N GLU A 54 39.17 12.38 35.11
CA GLU A 54 38.37 11.29 34.55
C GLU A 54 36.89 11.60 34.73
N GLY A 55 36.13 11.54 33.62
CA GLY A 55 34.68 11.70 33.63
C GLY A 55 34.00 10.36 33.88
N ARG A 56 32.93 10.36 34.68
CA ARG A 56 32.10 9.18 34.93
C ARG A 56 30.63 9.52 34.77
N GLN A 57 29.90 8.68 34.04
CA GLN A 57 28.47 8.85 33.81
C GLN A 57 27.75 7.51 33.87
N LYS A 58 26.63 7.46 34.59
CA LYS A 58 25.80 6.26 34.68
C LYS A 58 25.24 5.90 33.32
N ILE A 59 25.28 4.62 33.00
CA ILE A 59 24.63 4.06 31.82
C ILE A 59 23.12 4.07 32.08
N LYS A 60 22.33 4.53 31.12
CA LYS A 60 20.86 4.55 31.25
C LYS A 60 20.31 3.15 31.54
N ASP A 61 19.39 3.05 32.50
CA ASP A 61 18.72 1.80 32.90
C ASP A 61 18.07 1.08 31.71
N GLU A 62 17.61 1.85 30.72
CA GLU A 62 17.07 1.37 29.45
C GLU A 62 18.05 0.44 28.72
N LEU A 63 19.36 0.63 28.84
CA LEU A 63 20.34 -0.16 28.09
C LEU A 63 20.71 -1.46 28.80
N ILE A 64 20.72 -1.45 30.14
CA ILE A 64 21.35 -2.50 30.95
C ILE A 64 20.41 -3.24 31.91
N GLN A 65 19.10 -2.93 31.94
CA GLN A 65 18.05 -3.55 32.77
C GLN A 65 18.56 -4.38 33.99
N PRO A 66 18.47 -3.86 35.23
CA PRO A 66 19.10 -4.42 36.43
C PRO A 66 18.80 -5.90 36.76
N SER A 67 17.78 -6.49 36.15
CA SER A 67 17.32 -7.87 36.38
C SER A 67 17.91 -8.91 35.42
N VAL A 68 18.70 -8.53 34.41
CA VAL A 68 19.13 -9.42 33.33
C VAL A 68 20.63 -9.76 33.43
N THR A 69 20.96 -11.04 33.65
CA THR A 69 22.32 -11.49 33.99
C THR A 69 23.32 -11.64 32.82
N ASN A 70 22.96 -11.24 31.59
CA ASN A 70 23.77 -11.49 30.39
C ASN A 70 23.74 -10.31 29.39
N VAL A 71 24.12 -9.11 29.83
CA VAL A 71 24.28 -7.96 28.94
C VAL A 71 25.68 -7.96 28.31
N THR A 72 25.76 -7.74 27.00
CA THR A 72 27.03 -7.53 26.30
C THR A 72 27.02 -6.18 25.58
N TYR A 73 28.21 -5.62 25.37
CA TYR A 73 28.39 -4.37 24.67
C TYR A 73 29.54 -4.46 23.67
N GLN A 74 29.49 -3.60 22.66
CA GLN A 74 30.54 -3.39 21.69
C GLN A 74 30.64 -1.89 21.41
N GLU A 75 31.82 -1.30 21.56
CA GLU A 75 32.07 0.02 20.99
C GLU A 75 32.03 -0.13 19.47
N VAL A 76 31.07 0.54 18.84
CA VAL A 76 30.92 0.52 17.39
C VAL A 76 31.62 1.72 16.78
N VAL A 77 31.63 2.85 17.52
CA VAL A 77 32.16 4.12 17.03
C VAL A 77 32.73 4.95 18.18
N ASN A 78 33.97 5.39 18.03
CA ASN A 78 34.47 6.63 18.64
C ASN A 78 35.08 7.45 17.51
N ILE A 79 34.40 8.53 17.11
CA ILE A 79 34.75 9.22 15.85
C ILE A 79 36.06 10.01 15.94
N ASP A 80 36.42 10.45 17.13
CA ASP A 80 37.65 11.22 17.39
C ASP A 80 38.24 10.88 18.77
N PRO A 81 38.94 9.74 18.91
CA PRO A 81 39.54 9.31 20.17
C PRO A 81 40.68 10.21 20.65
N ALA A 82 41.17 11.11 19.79
CA ALA A 82 42.15 12.14 20.18
C ALA A 82 41.54 13.23 21.08
N ILE A 83 40.21 13.37 21.11
CA ILE A 83 39.49 14.26 22.04
C ILE A 83 39.27 13.53 23.36
N ALA A 84 38.68 12.33 23.31
CA ALA A 84 38.43 11.51 24.48
C ALA A 84 38.35 10.02 24.12
N GLU A 85 38.90 9.18 24.98
CA GLU A 85 38.66 7.74 24.98
C GLU A 85 37.50 7.42 25.92
N VAL A 86 36.58 6.53 25.51
CA VAL A 86 35.44 6.11 26.33
C VAL A 86 35.53 4.61 26.56
N LYS A 87 35.35 4.19 27.82
CA LYS A 87 35.32 2.79 28.23
C LYS A 87 34.06 2.52 29.02
N VAL A 88 33.65 1.25 29.06
CA VAL A 88 32.51 0.80 29.85
C VAL A 88 33.03 0.09 31.09
N ASP A 89 32.72 0.65 32.26
CA ASP A 89 32.90 0.03 33.57
C ASP A 89 31.57 -0.64 33.97
N LEU A 90 31.34 -1.82 33.39
CA LEU A 90 30.08 -2.55 33.54
C LEU A 90 29.74 -2.90 35.01
N PRO A 91 30.70 -3.31 35.88
CA PRO A 91 30.41 -3.55 37.30
C PRO A 91 29.85 -2.34 38.05
N ASN A 92 30.27 -1.14 37.67
CA ASN A 92 29.75 0.11 38.23
C ASN A 92 28.65 0.73 37.38
N GLU A 93 28.27 0.08 36.27
CA GLU A 93 27.25 0.56 35.32
C GLU A 93 27.56 1.99 34.83
N GLU A 94 28.83 2.26 34.53
CA GLU A 94 29.31 3.59 34.17
C GLU A 94 30.06 3.60 32.85
N TYR A 95 29.93 4.69 32.10
CA TYR A 95 30.90 5.09 31.11
C TYR A 95 32.03 5.85 31.80
N VAL A 96 33.26 5.48 31.47
CA VAL A 96 34.50 6.11 31.96
C VAL A 96 35.15 6.84 30.79
N VAL A 97 35.31 8.15 30.93
CA VAL A 97 35.83 9.04 29.89
C VAL A 97 37.22 9.53 30.29
N THR A 98 38.21 9.20 29.46
CA THR A 98 39.58 9.73 29.58
C THR A 98 39.76 10.91 28.63
N PRO A 99 39.86 12.15 29.13
CA PRO A 99 40.05 13.33 28.28
C PRO A 99 41.48 13.44 27.73
N HIS A 100 41.60 13.84 26.46
CA HIS A 100 42.90 14.00 25.77
C HIS A 100 43.09 15.37 25.14
N SER A 101 42.03 16.03 24.68
CA SER A 101 42.08 17.38 24.09
C SER A 101 40.75 18.12 24.27
N PRO A 102 40.75 19.45 24.48
CA PRO A 102 39.51 20.22 24.56
C PRO A 102 38.72 20.17 23.26
N GLY A 103 37.43 19.87 23.35
CA GLY A 103 36.60 19.63 22.17
C GLY A 103 35.39 18.76 22.46
N SER A 104 34.76 18.23 21.41
CA SER A 104 33.68 17.25 21.56
C SER A 104 33.72 16.16 20.49
N THR A 105 33.33 14.95 20.86
CA THR A 105 33.33 13.77 19.96
C THR A 105 32.02 13.00 20.13
N THR A 106 31.57 12.34 19.07
CA THR A 106 30.39 11.45 19.10
C THR A 106 30.82 10.00 19.23
N VAL A 107 30.17 9.27 20.13
CA VAL A 107 30.48 7.89 20.47
C VAL A 107 29.20 7.05 20.35
N GLU A 108 29.33 5.82 19.88
CA GLU A 108 28.22 4.88 19.79
C GLU A 108 28.60 3.48 20.27
N PHE A 109 27.79 2.97 21.20
CA PHE A 109 27.87 1.60 21.70
C PHE A 109 26.66 0.80 21.25
N LYS A 110 26.89 -0.43 20.79
CA LYS A 110 25.85 -1.44 20.61
C LYS A 110 25.74 -2.24 21.90
N TRP A 111 24.52 -2.32 22.41
CA TRP A 111 24.14 -3.09 23.60
C TRP A 111 23.25 -4.25 23.17
N ILE A 112 23.57 -5.45 23.67
CA ILE A 112 22.74 -6.65 23.50
C ILE A 112 22.32 -7.10 24.88
N ARG A 113 21.02 -7.00 25.15
CA ARG A 113 20.42 -7.43 26.41
C ARG A 113 20.34 -8.95 26.46
N GLY A 114 20.17 -9.52 27.66
CA GLY A 114 20.10 -10.97 27.84
C GLY A 114 18.86 -11.65 27.24
N ASP A 115 17.84 -10.89 26.85
CA ASP A 115 16.68 -11.36 26.06
C ASP A 115 16.96 -11.37 24.54
N GLY A 116 18.14 -10.95 24.11
CA GLY A 116 18.53 -10.83 22.71
C GLY A 116 18.19 -9.48 22.07
N THR A 117 17.53 -8.57 22.79
CA THR A 117 17.22 -7.22 22.29
C THR A 117 18.50 -6.44 22.02
N VAL A 118 18.60 -5.86 20.82
CA VAL A 118 19.73 -5.00 20.43
C VAL A 118 19.31 -3.53 20.51
N LEU A 119 20.09 -2.74 21.24
CA LEU A 119 19.97 -1.29 21.31
C LEU A 119 21.29 -0.62 20.95
N HIS A 120 21.19 0.61 20.45
CA HIS A 120 22.35 1.45 20.19
C HIS A 120 22.28 2.67 21.11
N HIS A 121 23.40 3.04 21.72
CA HIS A 121 23.51 4.26 22.52
C HIS A 121 24.47 5.21 21.82
N LYS A 122 23.95 6.29 21.23
CA LYS A 122 24.74 7.33 20.56
C LYS A 122 24.73 8.58 21.43
N PHE A 123 25.91 9.04 21.80
CA PHE A 123 26.05 10.18 22.69
C PHE A 123 27.23 11.07 22.34
N VAL A 124 27.20 12.29 22.86
CA VAL A 124 28.26 13.29 22.69
C VAL A 124 29.07 13.38 23.97
N VAL A 125 30.39 13.31 23.87
CA VAL A 125 31.33 13.61 24.96
C VAL A 125 31.98 14.96 24.69
N ALA A 126 31.87 15.88 25.65
CA ALA A 126 32.54 17.17 25.60
C ALA A 126 33.65 17.25 26.66
N VAL A 127 34.87 17.56 26.21
CA VAL A 127 36.03 17.81 27.07
C VAL A 127 36.22 19.32 27.21
N VAL A 128 36.15 19.80 28.44
CA VAL A 128 36.25 21.22 28.78
C VAL A 128 37.58 21.56 29.41
N ASP A 129 38.12 22.72 29.04
CA ASP A 129 39.25 23.34 29.72
C ASP A 129 38.80 24.72 30.23
N PRO A 130 38.70 24.92 31.56
CA PRO A 130 38.30 26.21 32.15
C PRO A 130 39.17 27.39 31.69
N SER A 131 40.42 27.14 31.28
CA SER A 131 41.32 28.19 30.78
C SER A 131 40.95 28.68 29.37
N GLN A 132 40.18 27.89 28.62
CA GLN A 132 39.78 28.17 27.25
C GLN A 132 38.41 28.87 27.15
N GLY A 133 37.64 28.99 28.23
CA GLY A 133 36.34 29.68 28.21
C GLY A 133 35.33 29.06 27.21
N ASN A 134 34.52 29.90 26.55
CA ASN A 134 33.40 29.46 25.69
C ASN A 134 33.75 29.36 24.19
N ILE A 135 35.02 29.16 23.84
CA ILE A 135 35.47 29.00 22.44
C ILE A 135 35.74 27.53 22.05
N ILE A 136 35.55 26.60 23.00
CA ILE A 136 35.59 25.16 22.74
C ILE A 136 34.34 24.80 21.91
N PRO A 137 34.50 24.26 20.70
CA PRO A 137 33.38 23.90 19.86
C PRO A 137 32.66 22.69 20.44
N ARG A 138 31.33 22.74 20.43
CA ARG A 138 30.46 21.71 21.01
C ARG A 138 29.48 21.19 20.00
N ILE A 139 29.07 19.95 20.17
CA ILE A 139 27.91 19.36 19.50
C ILE A 139 26.71 19.60 20.43
N ARG A 140 25.61 20.11 19.89
CA ARG A 140 24.40 20.43 20.68
C ARG A 140 23.75 19.16 21.22
N GLU A 141 23.07 18.43 20.35
CA GLU A 141 22.49 17.12 20.63
C GLU A 141 22.66 16.25 19.39
N PRO A 142 22.99 14.96 19.54
CA PRO A 142 23.06 14.07 18.40
C PRO A 142 21.67 13.90 17.77
N GLU A 143 21.59 14.14 16.46
CA GLU A 143 20.34 14.02 15.71
C GLU A 143 19.95 12.55 15.50
N GLN A 144 18.65 12.33 15.28
CA GLN A 144 18.14 11.06 14.78
C GLN A 144 18.71 10.75 13.39
N GLU A 145 19.00 9.48 13.16
CA GLU A 145 19.42 9.02 11.83
C GLU A 145 18.24 9.16 10.84
N SER A 146 18.56 9.29 9.56
CA SER A 146 17.56 9.64 8.55
C SER A 146 17.60 8.70 7.35
N TYR A 147 16.44 8.46 6.75
CA TYR A 147 16.38 7.91 5.40
C TYR A 147 16.47 9.06 4.41
N VAL A 148 17.22 8.86 3.34
CA VAL A 148 17.33 9.85 2.26
C VAL A 148 17.03 9.16 0.95
N GLN A 149 16.12 9.75 0.19
CA GLN A 149 15.73 9.26 -1.12
C GLN A 149 16.94 9.27 -2.07
N LEU A 150 17.22 8.15 -2.73
CA LEU A 150 18.20 8.06 -3.80
C LEU A 150 17.91 9.10 -4.88
N GLY A 151 18.94 9.84 -5.29
CA GLY A 151 18.87 10.93 -6.23
C GLY A 151 18.46 12.28 -5.61
N SER A 152 18.22 12.34 -4.30
CA SER A 152 17.87 13.57 -3.60
C SER A 152 19.05 14.21 -2.87
N SER A 153 18.84 15.45 -2.43
CA SER A 153 19.77 16.21 -1.61
C SER A 153 19.05 16.77 -0.39
N GLU A 154 19.60 16.53 0.80
CA GLU A 154 19.19 17.22 2.02
C GLU A 154 20.02 18.51 2.17
N ILE A 155 19.43 19.60 2.68
CA ILE A 155 20.15 20.82 3.03
C ILE A 155 20.11 20.95 4.55
N ASN A 156 21.30 21.02 5.15
CA ASN A 156 21.48 21.06 6.60
C ASN A 156 22.28 22.29 7.02
N ASP A 157 22.08 22.72 8.26
CA ASP A 157 22.78 23.87 8.86
C ASP A 157 23.78 23.40 9.91
N PHE A 158 25.04 23.82 9.77
CA PHE A 158 26.05 23.50 10.76
C PHE A 158 25.78 24.12 12.14
N GLN A 159 24.97 25.18 12.24
CA GLN A 159 24.60 25.79 13.52
C GLN A 159 23.61 24.94 14.34
N ASP A 160 22.84 24.07 13.69
CA ASP A 160 21.90 23.17 14.36
C ASP A 160 22.65 21.98 15.01
N ILE A 161 23.84 21.67 14.49
CA ILE A 161 24.70 20.59 14.99
C ILE A 161 25.73 21.13 15.98
N PHE A 162 26.41 22.23 15.63
CA PHE A 162 27.54 22.77 16.38
C PHE A 162 27.24 24.11 17.04
N GLU A 163 27.78 24.30 18.23
CA GLU A 163 27.78 25.56 18.95
C GLU A 163 29.19 25.96 19.41
N ASN A 164 29.32 27.18 19.95
CA ASN A 164 30.60 27.76 20.37
C ASN A 164 31.64 27.86 19.24
N VAL A 165 31.17 28.02 18.00
CA VAL A 165 32.02 28.25 16.82
C VAL A 165 31.90 29.72 16.40
N ASP A 166 33.03 30.42 16.30
CA ASP A 166 33.07 31.69 15.56
C ASP A 166 33.16 31.40 14.05
N TRP A 167 31.99 31.36 13.41
CA TRP A 167 31.81 31.10 11.98
C TRP A 167 32.42 32.17 11.07
N ARG A 168 32.83 33.34 11.60
CA ARG A 168 33.54 34.35 10.78
C ARG A 168 34.99 33.96 10.51
N SER A 169 35.59 33.28 11.47
CA SER A 169 37.03 33.00 11.50
C SER A 169 37.35 31.53 11.27
N ASN A 170 36.33 30.65 11.35
CA ASN A 170 36.48 29.21 11.23
C ASN A 170 35.52 28.65 10.17
N GLN A 171 36.05 27.88 9.22
CA GLN A 171 35.25 27.18 8.22
C GLN A 171 34.99 25.74 8.68
N PRO A 172 33.74 25.25 8.64
CA PRO A 172 33.48 23.82 8.80
C PRO A 172 34.11 23.05 7.63
N VAL A 173 34.71 21.91 7.93
CA VAL A 173 35.30 21.05 6.90
C VAL A 173 34.69 19.65 6.99
N PRO A 174 34.33 19.03 5.83
CA PRO A 174 34.07 17.60 5.80
C PRO A 174 35.28 16.87 6.36
N TYR A 175 35.05 15.97 7.30
CA TYR A 175 36.14 15.24 7.95
C TYR A 175 36.03 13.78 7.60
N ASN A 176 36.87 13.37 6.65
CA ASN A 176 36.88 12.04 6.05
C ASN A 176 35.56 11.69 5.33
N GLU A 177 35.53 11.91 4.02
CA GLU A 177 34.61 11.18 3.14
C GLU A 177 35.02 9.70 3.13
N LEU A 178 34.40 8.89 4.00
CA LEU A 178 34.69 7.48 4.07
C LEU A 178 33.49 6.65 3.57
N ARG A 179 33.70 6.11 2.36
CA ARG A 179 33.39 4.72 1.94
C ARG A 179 32.23 4.43 0.99
N SER A 180 31.36 5.38 0.63
CA SER A 180 30.18 5.06 -0.21
C SER A 180 30.15 5.72 -1.60
N GLY A 181 30.90 6.81 -1.83
CA GLY A 181 30.75 7.66 -3.02
C GLY A 181 29.55 8.62 -2.95
N ASN A 182 28.66 8.45 -1.97
CA ASN A 182 27.72 9.48 -1.54
C ASN A 182 28.51 10.55 -0.77
N GLY A 183 28.21 11.82 -1.02
CA GLY A 183 29.12 12.89 -0.61
C GLY A 183 28.44 14.22 -0.36
N PHE A 184 29.25 15.15 0.13
CA PHE A 184 28.81 16.51 0.37
C PHE A 184 28.99 17.34 -0.89
N LYS A 185 28.00 18.15 -1.22
CA LYS A 185 28.16 19.23 -2.20
C LYS A 185 27.83 20.57 -1.57
N ASN A 186 28.51 21.60 -2.08
CA ASN A 186 28.16 23.00 -1.86
C ASN A 186 28.09 23.42 -0.38
N ILE A 187 29.22 23.43 0.33
CA ILE A 187 29.32 24.20 1.58
C ILE A 187 29.22 25.68 1.22
N THR A 188 28.08 26.28 1.54
CA THR A 188 27.76 27.64 1.09
C THR A 188 27.61 28.55 2.30
N PRO A 189 28.41 29.64 2.39
CA PRO A 189 28.14 30.67 3.39
C PRO A 189 26.86 31.39 3.00
N VAL A 190 25.82 31.30 3.84
CA VAL A 190 24.58 32.09 3.66
C VAL A 190 24.80 33.53 4.12
N ASN A 191 25.61 33.69 5.16
CA ASN A 191 26.12 34.97 5.66
C ASN A 191 27.40 34.72 6.47
N GLN A 192 28.03 35.78 6.98
CA GLN A 192 29.28 35.70 7.78
C GLN A 192 29.18 34.84 9.05
N LYS A 193 27.99 34.36 9.43
CA LYS A 193 27.78 33.57 10.64
C LYS A 193 27.24 32.17 10.36
N ARG A 194 26.80 31.83 9.15
CA ARG A 194 25.96 30.65 8.87
C ARG A 194 26.46 29.89 7.65
N TYR A 195 26.64 28.58 7.81
CA TYR A 195 27.08 27.68 6.74
C TYR A 195 26.05 26.56 6.56
N LEU A 196 25.60 26.40 5.33
CA LEU A 196 24.79 25.26 4.93
C LEU A 196 25.69 24.24 4.22
N PHE A 197 25.34 22.98 4.35
CA PHE A 197 25.89 21.92 3.50
C PHE A 197 24.74 21.16 2.83
N SER A 198 24.99 20.74 1.60
CA SER A 198 24.11 19.81 0.92
C SER A 198 24.72 18.42 0.87
N ALA A 199 23.82 17.47 0.90
CA ALA A 199 24.04 16.18 1.46
C ALA A 199 23.36 15.22 0.48
N GLU A 200 24.14 14.68 -0.45
CA GLU A 200 23.62 14.06 -1.67
C GLU A 200 23.70 12.53 -1.64
N ALA A 201 22.57 11.90 -1.91
CA ALA A 201 22.45 10.45 -2.06
C ALA A 201 22.49 10.08 -3.56
N GLN A 202 23.67 9.80 -4.10
CA GLN A 202 23.88 9.47 -5.52
C GLN A 202 23.84 7.96 -5.81
N TYR A 203 24.18 7.14 -4.83
CA TYR A 203 24.30 5.68 -4.93
C TYR A 203 23.46 5.02 -3.84
N ALA A 204 22.84 3.88 -4.17
CA ALA A 204 22.03 3.07 -3.26
C ALA A 204 22.90 2.28 -2.26
N VAL A 205 23.66 3.02 -1.46
CA VAL A 205 24.56 2.48 -0.45
C VAL A 205 24.46 3.36 0.78
N ASP A 206 24.07 2.75 1.89
CA ASP A 206 24.07 3.38 3.21
C ASP A 206 25.41 4.08 3.48
N THR A 207 25.34 5.26 4.06
CA THR A 207 26.51 6.11 4.23
C THR A 207 26.53 6.77 5.59
N ARG A 208 27.74 6.95 6.12
CA ARG A 208 27.98 7.77 7.30
C ARG A 208 28.59 9.07 6.88
N TRP A 209 28.01 10.16 7.34
CA TRP A 209 28.52 11.51 7.16
C TRP A 209 29.20 11.97 8.41
N VAL A 210 30.43 12.48 8.26
CA VAL A 210 31.30 12.89 9.36
C VAL A 210 31.73 14.33 9.15
N PHE A 211 31.54 15.13 10.19
CA PHE A 211 31.80 16.56 10.19
C PHE A 211 32.81 16.90 11.27
N LYS A 212 33.77 17.76 10.96
CA LYS A 212 34.66 18.34 11.96
C LYS A 212 34.67 19.85 11.83
N VAL A 213 34.50 20.52 12.94
CA VAL A 213 34.76 21.95 13.05
C VAL A 213 35.96 22.15 13.97
N THR A 214 36.88 23.00 13.54
CA THR A 214 38.06 23.37 14.33
C THR A 214 37.98 24.84 14.69
N THR A 215 38.26 25.16 15.95
CA THR A 215 38.47 26.53 16.40
C THR A 215 39.90 26.67 16.93
N ARG A 216 40.35 27.92 17.08
CA ARG A 216 41.68 28.24 17.58
C ARG A 216 41.59 29.30 18.67
N ASP A 217 42.35 29.12 19.74
CA ASP A 217 42.49 30.15 20.76
C ASP A 217 43.45 31.27 20.30
N ASN A 218 43.57 32.33 21.11
CA ASN A 218 44.46 33.46 20.80
C ASN A 218 45.95 33.10 20.78
N ASN A 219 46.33 31.97 21.38
CA ASN A 219 47.71 31.48 21.46
C ASN A 219 48.04 30.46 20.35
N GLY A 220 47.04 30.08 19.55
CA GLY A 220 47.20 29.13 18.47
C GLY A 220 46.85 27.68 18.82
N ALA A 221 46.34 27.37 20.02
CA ALA A 221 45.87 26.03 20.36
C ALA A 221 44.65 25.66 19.51
N ILE A 222 44.63 24.44 18.97
CA ILE A 222 43.55 23.94 18.12
C ILE A 222 42.61 23.10 18.97
N MET A 223 41.31 23.35 18.83
CA MET A 223 40.23 22.58 19.46
C MET A 223 39.27 22.13 18.36
N SER A 224 38.59 21.01 18.58
CA SER A 224 37.67 20.50 17.55
C SER A 224 36.44 19.82 18.09
N ALA A 225 35.37 19.87 17.31
CA ALA A 225 34.19 19.06 17.51
C ALA A 225 33.98 18.15 16.30
N THR A 226 33.80 16.85 16.54
CA THR A 226 33.63 15.84 15.48
C THR A 226 32.31 15.10 15.67
N TYR A 227 31.42 15.24 14.67
CA TYR A 227 30.07 14.68 14.67
C TYR A 227 29.90 13.67 13.54
N PHE A 228 29.04 12.67 13.72
CA PHE A 228 28.60 11.81 12.62
C PHE A 228 27.08 11.61 12.61
N LYS A 229 26.52 11.42 11.41
CA LYS A 229 25.13 11.03 11.16
C LYS A 229 25.11 9.90 10.13
N ASP A 230 24.34 8.86 10.43
CA ASP A 230 24.09 7.75 9.54
C ASP A 230 22.91 8.07 8.63
N TYR A 231 23.05 7.65 7.38
CA TYR A 231 22.05 7.82 6.34
C TYR A 231 21.81 6.50 5.63
N LYS A 232 20.55 6.06 5.64
CA LYS A 232 20.05 4.90 4.92
C LYS A 232 19.53 5.41 3.60
N ILE A 233 20.16 4.98 2.51
CA ILE A 233 19.78 5.50 1.21
C ILE A 233 18.64 4.65 0.68
N ASN A 234 17.48 5.27 0.56
CA ASN A 234 16.23 4.61 0.23
C ASN A 234 15.95 4.72 -1.27
N GLN A 235 15.64 3.61 -1.91
CA GLN A 235 15.11 3.50 -3.24
C GLN A 235 13.59 3.48 -3.13
N SER A 236 12.91 4.34 -3.88
CA SER A 236 11.45 4.37 -3.86
C SER A 236 10.86 3.04 -4.35
N PRO A 237 9.62 2.69 -3.94
CA PRO A 237 8.91 1.54 -4.48
C PRO A 237 8.75 1.68 -5.99
N SER A 238 8.62 0.57 -6.69
CA SER A 238 8.47 0.56 -8.15
C SER A 238 7.42 -0.45 -8.60
N LEU A 239 6.90 -0.26 -9.83
CA LEU A 239 6.05 -1.24 -10.48
C LEU A 239 6.93 -2.36 -11.06
N LYS A 240 6.81 -3.55 -10.49
CA LYS A 240 7.41 -4.79 -10.99
C LYS A 240 6.73 -5.27 -12.27
N ASN A 241 5.40 -5.21 -12.29
CA ASN A 241 4.56 -5.63 -13.41
C ASN A 241 3.42 -4.63 -13.61
N ASN A 242 2.97 -4.49 -14.85
CA ASN A 242 1.81 -3.66 -15.17
C ASN A 242 0.49 -4.41 -14.93
N PHE A 243 -0.58 -3.66 -14.68
CA PHE A 243 -1.94 -4.17 -14.60
C PHE A 243 -2.56 -4.31 -15.99
N ASP A 244 -1.99 -5.19 -16.81
CA ASP A 244 -2.31 -5.29 -18.24
C ASP A 244 -3.64 -5.96 -18.58
N ARG A 245 -4.30 -6.58 -17.59
CA ARG A 245 -5.57 -7.28 -17.77
C ARG A 245 -6.70 -6.54 -17.08
N THR A 246 -7.78 -6.34 -17.81
CA THR A 246 -9.04 -5.87 -17.25
C THR A 246 -9.70 -6.98 -16.45
N VAL A 247 -10.12 -6.65 -15.23
CA VAL A 247 -10.96 -7.52 -14.41
C VAL A 247 -12.41 -7.34 -14.83
N HIS A 248 -13.17 -8.42 -14.97
CA HIS A 248 -14.59 -8.39 -15.30
C HIS A 248 -15.40 -8.85 -14.09
N LEU A 249 -16.34 -8.03 -13.65
CA LEU A 249 -17.26 -8.36 -12.56
C LEU A 249 -18.69 -8.06 -12.96
N MET A 250 -19.63 -8.55 -12.15
CA MET A 250 -21.03 -8.13 -12.16
C MET A 250 -21.34 -7.33 -10.89
N PRO A 251 -22.46 -6.58 -10.84
CA PRO A 251 -22.87 -5.91 -9.61
C PRO A 251 -22.96 -6.89 -8.43
N GLY A 252 -22.36 -6.51 -7.29
CA GLY A 252 -22.24 -7.38 -6.11
C GLY A 252 -21.14 -8.44 -6.19
N GLY A 253 -20.45 -8.58 -7.32
CA GLY A 253 -19.33 -9.50 -7.50
C GLY A 253 -18.04 -8.98 -6.87
N GLU A 254 -17.07 -9.89 -6.70
CA GLU A 254 -15.83 -9.62 -5.96
C GLU A 254 -14.60 -10.18 -6.67
N ALA A 255 -13.45 -9.53 -6.49
CA ALA A 255 -12.16 -9.94 -7.01
C ALA A 255 -11.07 -9.73 -5.96
N SER A 256 -10.10 -10.64 -5.92
CA SER A 256 -8.92 -10.54 -5.04
C SER A 256 -7.65 -10.41 -5.88
N ILE A 257 -6.83 -9.41 -5.57
CA ILE A 257 -5.60 -9.10 -6.31
C ILE A 257 -4.42 -9.09 -5.32
N VAL A 258 -3.37 -9.86 -5.61
CA VAL A 258 -2.15 -9.91 -4.80
C VAL A 258 -1.18 -8.82 -5.29
N LEU A 259 -0.99 -7.77 -4.50
CA LEU A 259 -0.24 -6.56 -4.87
C LEU A 259 1.27 -6.75 -4.94
N SER A 260 1.85 -7.68 -4.17
CA SER A 260 3.28 -8.03 -4.26
C SER A 260 3.69 -8.69 -5.58
N ARG A 261 2.73 -9.00 -6.46
CA ARG A 261 3.01 -9.36 -7.85
C ARG A 261 3.26 -8.16 -8.75
N TYR A 262 2.82 -6.97 -8.35
CA TYR A 262 2.81 -5.76 -9.17
C TYR A 262 3.75 -4.68 -8.65
N PHE A 263 3.98 -4.63 -7.35
CA PHE A 263 4.88 -3.67 -6.71
C PHE A 263 6.07 -4.38 -6.08
N GLU A 264 7.21 -3.72 -6.09
CA GLU A 264 8.40 -4.16 -5.38
C GLU A 264 9.19 -2.98 -4.84
N ASP A 265 10.02 -3.27 -3.84
CA ASP A 265 10.98 -2.35 -3.26
C ASP A 265 12.37 -3.00 -3.30
N LEU A 266 13.36 -2.29 -3.84
CA LEU A 266 14.69 -2.86 -4.06
C LEU A 266 15.52 -2.95 -2.77
N ASP A 267 15.17 -2.19 -1.75
CA ASP A 267 15.78 -2.29 -0.42
C ASP A 267 15.11 -3.38 0.44
N ASN A 268 14.09 -4.05 -0.12
CA ASN A 268 13.21 -5.02 0.55
C ASN A 268 12.45 -4.40 1.72
N ASP A 269 12.03 -3.16 1.54
CA ASP A 269 11.21 -2.47 2.50
C ASP A 269 9.75 -2.93 2.45
N GLU A 270 9.12 -3.05 3.63
CA GLU A 270 7.68 -3.32 3.72
C GLU A 270 6.90 -2.20 3.02
N LEU A 271 6.00 -2.60 2.12
CA LEU A 271 5.15 -1.70 1.35
C LEU A 271 3.76 -1.58 1.98
N PHE A 272 3.30 -0.35 2.11
CA PHE A 272 1.97 0.01 2.56
C PHE A 272 1.12 0.43 1.37
N PHE A 273 -0.03 -0.21 1.23
CA PHE A 273 -0.89 0.01 0.08
C PHE A 273 -2.13 0.83 0.43
N THR A 274 -2.53 1.68 -0.51
CA THR A 274 -3.87 2.29 -0.54
C THR A 274 -4.49 2.10 -1.92
N ALA A 275 -5.82 2.02 -2.00
CA ALA A 275 -6.52 1.85 -3.26
C ALA A 275 -7.78 2.72 -3.32
N VAL A 276 -8.00 3.38 -4.45
CA VAL A 276 -9.12 4.31 -4.66
C VAL A 276 -9.82 4.02 -5.98
N SER A 277 -11.14 3.84 -5.91
CA SER A 277 -12.05 3.74 -7.06
C SER A 277 -12.39 5.13 -7.58
N ALA A 278 -12.15 5.36 -8.88
CA ALA A 278 -12.36 6.66 -9.53
C ALA A 278 -13.81 7.17 -9.45
N ASN A 279 -14.80 6.29 -9.62
CA ASN A 279 -16.24 6.66 -9.61
C ASN A 279 -17.00 6.09 -8.41
N GLY A 280 -16.32 5.44 -7.46
CA GLY A 280 -16.94 4.89 -6.24
C GLY A 280 -17.93 3.74 -6.49
N GLN A 281 -17.86 3.11 -7.66
CA GLN A 281 -18.68 1.94 -8.02
C GLN A 281 -18.15 0.67 -7.34
N VAL A 282 -16.93 0.71 -6.82
CA VAL A 282 -16.19 -0.46 -6.33
C VAL A 282 -15.58 -0.11 -4.99
N SER A 283 -15.88 -0.89 -3.96
CA SER A 283 -15.19 -0.78 -2.69
C SER A 283 -13.85 -1.48 -2.76
N CYS A 284 -12.81 -0.85 -2.22
CA CYS A 284 -11.47 -1.39 -2.14
C CYS A 284 -11.10 -1.63 -0.67
N GLU A 285 -10.68 -2.84 -0.33
CA GLU A 285 -10.22 -3.21 1.01
C GLU A 285 -8.84 -3.86 0.90
N ILE A 286 -7.90 -3.45 1.74
CA ILE A 286 -6.52 -3.94 1.73
C ILE A 286 -6.23 -4.66 3.03
N ASN A 287 -5.73 -5.88 2.93
CA ASN A 287 -5.24 -6.65 4.07
C ASN A 287 -3.86 -7.23 3.73
N GLY A 288 -2.81 -6.61 4.28
CA GLY A 288 -1.43 -6.84 3.85
C GLY A 288 -1.29 -6.56 2.36
N ASP A 289 -0.80 -7.56 1.61
CA ASP A 289 -0.63 -7.48 0.15
C ASP A 289 -1.90 -7.77 -0.65
N ASN A 290 -3.00 -8.18 -0.01
CA ASN A 290 -4.20 -8.60 -0.74
C ASN A 290 -5.20 -7.45 -0.85
N LEU A 291 -5.50 -7.04 -2.08
CA LEU A 291 -6.56 -6.08 -2.41
C LEU A 291 -7.84 -6.84 -2.75
N LEU A 292 -8.86 -6.67 -1.92
CA LEU A 292 -10.21 -7.15 -2.16
C LEU A 292 -11.06 -6.03 -2.78
N LEU A 293 -11.61 -6.31 -3.95
CA LEU A 293 -12.49 -5.44 -4.72
C LEU A 293 -13.90 -6.00 -4.66
N ARG A 294 -14.90 -5.16 -4.38
CA ARG A 294 -16.32 -5.53 -4.46
C ARG A 294 -17.07 -4.51 -5.28
N ALA A 295 -17.64 -4.94 -6.40
CA ALA A 295 -18.56 -4.10 -7.17
C ALA A 295 -19.83 -3.91 -6.35
N ARG A 296 -20.36 -2.69 -6.29
CA ARG A 296 -21.61 -2.46 -5.55
C ARG A 296 -22.76 -3.18 -6.24
N ALA A 297 -23.78 -3.56 -5.46
CA ALA A 297 -24.98 -4.21 -6.00
C ALA A 297 -25.77 -3.31 -6.96
N ASP A 298 -25.66 -1.99 -6.80
CA ASP A 298 -26.31 -0.97 -7.63
C ASP A 298 -25.40 -0.41 -8.73
N SER A 299 -24.25 -1.05 -9.00
CA SER A 299 -23.29 -0.55 -9.97
C SER A 299 -23.86 -0.48 -11.38
N ALA A 300 -23.57 0.63 -12.06
CA ALA A 300 -23.85 0.78 -13.48
C ALA A 300 -22.86 -0.08 -14.31
N GLU A 301 -23.29 -0.47 -15.51
CA GLU A 301 -22.38 -1.08 -16.48
C GLU A 301 -21.33 -0.07 -16.96
N GLY A 302 -20.08 -0.50 -17.06
CA GLY A 302 -19.00 0.34 -17.56
C GLY A 302 -17.63 0.03 -16.97
N ILE A 303 -16.64 0.85 -17.36
CA ILE A 303 -15.27 0.75 -16.90
C ILE A 303 -15.09 1.57 -15.61
N GLU A 304 -14.54 0.92 -14.60
CA GLU A 304 -14.02 1.52 -13.38
C GLU A 304 -12.49 1.44 -13.37
N LYS A 305 -11.83 2.51 -12.91
CA LYS A 305 -10.38 2.53 -12.70
C LYS A 305 -10.08 2.57 -11.21
N ILE A 306 -9.21 1.67 -10.76
CA ILE A 306 -8.71 1.62 -9.39
C ILE A 306 -7.25 2.09 -9.41
N THR A 307 -6.96 3.19 -8.72
CA THR A 307 -5.58 3.64 -8.49
C THR A 307 -5.08 3.01 -7.21
N ILE A 308 -4.00 2.24 -7.31
CA ILE A 308 -3.29 1.64 -6.17
C ILE A 308 -2.01 2.44 -5.94
N THR A 309 -1.73 2.81 -4.70
CA THR A 309 -0.48 3.47 -4.29
C THR A 309 0.29 2.54 -3.37
N ALA A 310 1.59 2.39 -3.63
CA ALA A 310 2.54 1.69 -2.78
C ALA A 310 3.52 2.71 -2.16
N ASP A 311 3.72 2.65 -0.85
CA ASP A 311 4.57 3.56 -0.06
C ASP A 311 5.45 2.73 0.89
N ASP A 312 6.75 3.01 0.95
CA ASP A 312 7.71 2.33 1.83
C ASP A 312 7.83 2.98 3.23
N GLN A 313 7.23 4.17 3.42
CA GLN A 313 7.35 5.03 4.59
C GLN A 313 8.79 5.41 4.98
N ARG A 314 9.73 5.42 4.02
CA ARG A 314 11.16 5.66 4.21
C ARG A 314 11.68 6.81 3.37
N GLN A 315 10.85 7.85 3.23
CA GLN A 315 11.10 8.99 2.34
C GLN A 315 11.13 8.62 0.85
N GLY A 316 10.71 7.40 0.50
CA GLY A 316 10.38 6.99 -0.85
C GLY A 316 9.33 7.90 -1.49
N ILE A 317 9.43 8.10 -2.80
CA ILE A 317 8.32 8.64 -3.58
C ILE A 317 7.31 7.49 -3.76
N PRO A 318 6.06 7.62 -3.30
CA PRO A 318 5.07 6.58 -3.50
C PRO A 318 4.87 6.29 -4.99
N THR A 319 4.74 5.01 -5.34
CA THR A 319 4.52 4.58 -6.72
C THR A 319 3.06 4.19 -6.93
N HIS A 320 2.53 4.50 -8.11
CA HIS A 320 1.13 4.25 -8.45
C HIS A 320 0.98 3.22 -9.56
N GLY A 321 0.02 2.31 -9.39
CA GLY A 321 -0.49 1.42 -10.43
C GLY A 321 -1.97 1.68 -10.69
N THR A 322 -2.45 1.37 -11.90
CA THR A 322 -3.87 1.52 -12.25
C THR A 322 -4.44 0.22 -12.76
N LEU A 323 -5.37 -0.36 -12.02
CA LEU A 323 -6.14 -1.52 -12.44
C LEU A 323 -7.42 -1.07 -13.15
N SER A 324 -7.68 -1.63 -14.33
CA SER A 324 -8.96 -1.44 -15.02
C SER A 324 -9.92 -2.57 -14.69
N MET A 325 -11.17 -2.22 -14.44
CA MET A 325 -12.24 -3.18 -14.20
C MET A 325 -13.46 -2.84 -15.06
N TYR A 326 -14.10 -3.84 -15.64
CA TYR A 326 -15.35 -3.71 -16.37
C TYR A 326 -16.48 -4.37 -15.59
N ILE A 327 -17.47 -3.59 -15.19
CA ILE A 327 -18.68 -4.09 -14.55
C ILE A 327 -19.70 -4.36 -15.65
N SER A 328 -20.06 -5.63 -15.82
CA SER A 328 -21.05 -6.09 -16.79
C SER A 328 -22.39 -6.27 -16.10
N LYS A 329 -23.46 -5.64 -16.60
CA LYS A 329 -24.79 -5.88 -16.08
C LYS A 329 -25.41 -7.08 -16.83
N PRO A 330 -25.66 -8.22 -16.17
CA PRO A 330 -26.17 -9.37 -16.88
C PRO A 330 -27.59 -9.12 -17.38
N ARG A 331 -27.87 -9.60 -18.59
CA ARG A 331 -29.22 -9.67 -19.13
C ARG A 331 -29.80 -11.06 -18.91
N GLU A 332 -30.97 -11.13 -18.31
CA GLU A 332 -31.72 -12.39 -18.23
C GLU A 332 -32.22 -12.78 -19.63
N VAL A 333 -31.85 -13.99 -20.08
CA VAL A 333 -32.13 -14.46 -21.46
C VAL A 333 -32.89 -15.77 -21.53
N GLY A 334 -32.92 -16.56 -20.46
CA GLY A 334 -33.57 -17.87 -20.46
C GLY A 334 -33.73 -18.49 -19.08
N ILE A 335 -34.39 -19.64 -19.05
CA ILE A 335 -34.55 -20.46 -17.84
C ILE A 335 -33.79 -21.76 -18.07
N ALA A 336 -32.78 -22.02 -17.24
CA ALA A 336 -31.98 -23.23 -17.28
C ALA A 336 -32.83 -24.45 -16.88
N GLY A 337 -32.56 -25.58 -17.54
CA GLY A 337 -33.28 -26.83 -17.32
C GLY A 337 -33.55 -27.58 -18.60
N THR A 338 -33.93 -28.85 -18.45
CA THR A 338 -34.37 -29.73 -19.54
C THR A 338 -35.87 -29.90 -19.46
N TYR A 339 -36.57 -29.57 -20.55
CA TYR A 339 -38.03 -29.60 -20.61
C TYR A 339 -38.47 -30.55 -21.72
N PRO A 340 -39.42 -31.47 -21.47
CA PRO A 340 -39.86 -32.42 -22.49
C PRO A 340 -40.42 -31.71 -23.73
N GLU A 341 -40.14 -32.30 -24.90
CA GLU A 341 -40.77 -31.94 -26.19
C GLU A 341 -40.44 -30.53 -26.72
N VAL A 342 -39.46 -29.83 -26.16
CA VAL A 342 -39.00 -28.53 -26.65
C VAL A 342 -37.49 -28.44 -26.65
N ASP A 343 -36.93 -27.77 -27.66
CA ASP A 343 -35.53 -27.33 -27.64
C ASP A 343 -35.48 -25.99 -26.88
N ASN A 344 -34.99 -26.04 -25.64
CA ASN A 344 -34.85 -24.87 -24.80
C ASN A 344 -33.61 -24.08 -25.21
N GLY A 345 -33.83 -22.90 -25.75
CA GLY A 345 -32.79 -21.98 -26.17
C GLY A 345 -33.29 -20.55 -26.20
N PHE A 346 -32.38 -19.64 -26.47
CA PHE A 346 -32.71 -18.23 -26.65
C PHE A 346 -32.02 -17.67 -27.88
N GLU A 347 -32.65 -16.67 -28.45
CA GLU A 347 -32.15 -15.93 -29.60
C GLU A 347 -31.40 -14.69 -29.10
N VAL A 348 -30.22 -14.45 -29.67
CA VAL A 348 -29.48 -13.21 -29.50
C VAL A 348 -29.31 -12.54 -30.85
N ILE A 349 -29.25 -11.20 -30.82
CA ILE A 349 -28.88 -10.38 -31.96
C ILE A 349 -27.48 -9.83 -31.65
N PRO A 350 -26.43 -10.45 -32.20
CA PRO A 350 -25.07 -10.01 -31.96
C PRO A 350 -24.77 -8.70 -32.67
N ALA A 351 -23.84 -7.92 -32.12
CA ALA A 351 -23.49 -6.61 -32.66
C ALA A 351 -22.68 -6.64 -33.98
N GLY A 352 -22.06 -7.76 -34.33
CA GLY A 352 -21.16 -7.87 -35.48
C GLY A 352 -20.99 -9.30 -36.01
N SER A 353 -20.14 -9.46 -37.02
CA SER A 353 -19.76 -10.76 -37.55
C SER A 353 -18.60 -11.37 -36.78
N GLY A 354 -18.57 -12.70 -36.62
CA GLY A 354 -17.50 -13.44 -35.98
C GLY A 354 -17.97 -14.73 -35.33
N GLU A 355 -17.09 -15.33 -34.52
CA GLU A 355 -17.40 -16.52 -33.73
C GLU A 355 -17.85 -16.10 -32.33
N TYR A 356 -19.05 -16.53 -31.95
CA TYR A 356 -19.68 -16.23 -30.68
C TYR A 356 -19.71 -17.45 -29.78
N TYR A 357 -19.32 -17.24 -28.52
CA TYR A 357 -19.27 -18.26 -27.49
C TYR A 357 -20.14 -17.86 -26.32
N MET A 358 -21.12 -18.69 -26.02
CA MET A 358 -21.81 -18.64 -24.75
C MET A 358 -21.09 -19.57 -23.78
N ALA A 359 -20.42 -19.01 -22.77
CA ALA A 359 -19.62 -19.75 -21.80
C ALA A 359 -19.79 -19.15 -20.39
N PRO A 360 -19.47 -19.89 -19.31
CA PRO A 360 -19.52 -19.35 -17.95
C PRO A 360 -18.77 -18.03 -17.84
N PHE A 361 -19.33 -17.08 -17.08
CA PHE A 361 -18.71 -15.77 -16.93
C PHE A 361 -17.42 -15.87 -16.12
N GLU A 362 -16.35 -15.27 -16.63
CA GLU A 362 -15.04 -15.30 -15.99
C GLU A 362 -14.51 -13.91 -15.64
N GLN A 363 -13.77 -13.84 -14.54
CA GLN A 363 -13.14 -12.61 -14.06
C GLN A 363 -12.13 -12.05 -15.06
N TYR A 364 -11.49 -12.90 -15.84
CA TYR A 364 -10.62 -12.48 -16.93
C TYR A 364 -11.12 -13.10 -18.22
N LEU A 365 -10.97 -12.36 -19.33
CA LEU A 365 -11.38 -12.88 -20.63
C LEU A 365 -10.65 -14.21 -20.91
N PRO A 366 -11.38 -15.27 -21.28
CA PRO A 366 -10.79 -16.51 -21.71
C PRO A 366 -10.11 -16.31 -23.08
N SER A 367 -9.04 -17.04 -23.32
CA SER A 367 -8.43 -17.15 -24.62
C SER A 367 -9.31 -17.94 -25.59
N TYR A 368 -9.05 -17.79 -26.89
CA TYR A 368 -9.71 -18.56 -27.94
C TYR A 368 -9.63 -20.08 -27.69
N ALA A 369 -8.44 -20.57 -27.32
CA ALA A 369 -8.22 -21.99 -27.05
C ALA A 369 -9.02 -22.49 -25.85
N GLU A 370 -9.15 -21.69 -24.80
CA GLU A 370 -9.98 -22.03 -23.63
C GLU A 370 -11.47 -22.09 -23.97
N LEU A 371 -11.95 -21.18 -24.83
CA LEU A 371 -13.32 -21.21 -25.32
C LEU A 371 -13.60 -22.46 -26.15
N GLU A 372 -12.74 -22.78 -27.13
CA GLU A 372 -12.84 -24.01 -27.93
C GLU A 372 -12.82 -25.27 -27.06
N GLN A 373 -11.95 -25.31 -26.04
CA GLN A 373 -11.90 -26.42 -25.09
C GLN A 373 -13.22 -26.55 -24.30
N LYS A 374 -13.81 -25.44 -23.85
CA LYS A 374 -15.11 -25.45 -23.15
C LYS A 374 -16.24 -25.93 -24.05
N VAL A 375 -16.20 -25.60 -25.35
CA VAL A 375 -17.16 -26.12 -26.33
C VAL A 375 -16.99 -27.64 -26.45
N ALA A 376 -15.75 -28.12 -26.62
CA ALA A 376 -15.46 -29.55 -26.71
C ALA A 376 -15.86 -30.33 -25.45
N SER A 377 -15.78 -29.71 -24.27
CA SER A 377 -16.21 -30.31 -23.01
C SER A 377 -17.71 -30.18 -22.72
N GLY A 378 -18.48 -29.54 -23.61
CA GLY A 378 -19.93 -29.30 -23.44
C GLY A 378 -20.30 -28.17 -22.47
N ASN A 379 -19.32 -27.42 -21.96
CA ASN A 379 -19.51 -26.30 -21.02
C ASN A 379 -19.72 -24.94 -21.71
N ALA A 380 -19.59 -24.88 -23.03
CA ALA A 380 -19.88 -23.70 -23.84
C ALA A 380 -20.71 -24.08 -25.07
N ARG A 381 -21.32 -23.07 -25.72
CA ARG A 381 -21.96 -23.20 -27.03
C ARG A 381 -21.31 -22.21 -27.99
N LYS A 382 -21.08 -22.66 -29.22
CA LYS A 382 -20.49 -21.85 -30.31
C LYS A 382 -21.56 -21.56 -31.37
N GLY A 383 -21.58 -20.33 -31.86
CA GLY A 383 -22.33 -19.92 -33.04
C GLY A 383 -21.46 -19.02 -33.90
N GLU A 384 -21.63 -19.05 -35.21
CA GLU A 384 -20.88 -18.21 -36.15
C GLU A 384 -21.84 -17.32 -36.92
N LEU A 385 -21.52 -16.03 -37.01
CA LEU A 385 -22.31 -15.07 -37.77
C LEU A 385 -21.43 -14.44 -38.85
N THR A 386 -21.69 -14.76 -40.11
CA THR A 386 -20.92 -14.23 -41.27
C THR A 386 -21.43 -12.87 -41.75
N SER A 387 -22.71 -12.58 -41.54
CA SER A 387 -23.38 -11.32 -41.89
C SER A 387 -24.56 -11.12 -40.95
N GLY A 388 -24.95 -9.86 -40.69
CA GLY A 388 -25.94 -9.50 -39.66
C GLY A 388 -27.19 -10.42 -39.60
N GLY A 389 -27.72 -10.61 -38.39
CA GLY A 389 -28.80 -11.55 -38.12
C GLY A 389 -28.85 -11.90 -36.64
N SER A 390 -29.46 -13.04 -36.34
CA SER A 390 -29.55 -13.58 -34.98
C SER A 390 -28.88 -14.95 -34.88
N LEU A 391 -28.47 -15.30 -33.66
CA LEU A 391 -27.97 -16.62 -33.30
C LEU A 391 -28.89 -17.23 -32.24
N THR A 392 -29.18 -18.52 -32.37
CA THR A 392 -29.90 -19.27 -31.35
C THR A 392 -28.93 -20.16 -30.58
N PHE A 393 -28.87 -19.98 -29.27
CA PHE A 393 -28.10 -20.82 -28.37
C PHE A 393 -29.03 -21.79 -27.64
N ILE A 394 -28.84 -23.08 -27.88
CA ILE A 394 -29.57 -24.15 -27.19
C ILE A 394 -28.90 -24.45 -25.84
N ILE A 395 -29.65 -24.31 -24.76
CA ILE A 395 -29.15 -24.37 -23.37
C ILE A 395 -29.55 -25.67 -22.64
N ASP A 396 -30.44 -26.49 -23.19
CA ASP A 396 -30.73 -27.82 -22.63
C ASP A 396 -29.79 -28.92 -23.14
N GLN A 397 -30.04 -30.15 -22.70
CA GLN A 397 -29.41 -31.34 -23.26
C GLN A 397 -29.97 -31.62 -24.65
N GLN A 398 -29.26 -31.15 -25.68
CA GLN A 398 -29.51 -31.58 -27.05
C GLN A 398 -29.25 -33.09 -27.17
N LYS A 399 -30.02 -33.81 -28.01
CA LYS A 399 -29.71 -35.20 -28.39
C LYS A 399 -28.28 -35.29 -28.97
N GLY A 400 -27.33 -35.73 -28.15
CA GLY A 400 -25.90 -35.87 -28.51
C GLY A 400 -24.93 -34.95 -27.76
N GLN A 401 -25.41 -33.97 -26.99
CA GLN A 401 -24.60 -33.16 -26.07
C GLN A 401 -24.60 -33.78 -24.67
N SER A 402 -23.46 -33.74 -23.97
CA SER A 402 -23.31 -34.41 -22.66
C SER A 402 -23.98 -33.67 -21.49
N LYS A 403 -24.16 -32.34 -21.59
CA LYS A 403 -24.63 -31.50 -20.47
C LYS A 403 -25.48 -30.31 -20.93
N GLY A 404 -26.60 -30.10 -20.25
CA GLY A 404 -27.36 -28.84 -20.30
C GLY A 404 -26.68 -27.77 -19.43
N PHE A 405 -27.02 -26.52 -19.65
CA PHE A 405 -26.51 -25.41 -18.84
C PHE A 405 -27.32 -25.28 -17.55
N ASP A 406 -26.58 -25.05 -16.47
CA ASP A 406 -27.14 -24.80 -15.14
C ASP A 406 -27.55 -23.33 -15.02
N GLU A 407 -28.37 -23.01 -14.01
CA GLU A 407 -28.63 -21.61 -13.67
C GLU A 407 -27.33 -20.88 -13.32
N GLY A 408 -27.27 -19.59 -13.64
CA GLY A 408 -26.11 -18.76 -13.31
C GLY A 408 -25.71 -17.77 -14.40
N GLN A 409 -24.49 -17.27 -14.25
CA GLN A 409 -23.94 -16.16 -15.02
C GLN A 409 -23.02 -16.65 -16.14
N TYR A 410 -23.27 -16.17 -17.34
CA TYR A 410 -22.52 -16.51 -18.55
C TYR A 410 -22.07 -15.23 -19.26
N GLY A 411 -21.02 -15.33 -20.05
CA GLY A 411 -20.61 -14.32 -21.01
C GLY A 411 -20.98 -14.75 -22.43
N LEU A 412 -21.44 -13.79 -23.22
CA LEU A 412 -21.41 -13.91 -24.67
C LEU A 412 -20.11 -13.27 -25.17
N TYR A 413 -19.16 -14.12 -25.54
CA TYR A 413 -17.83 -13.72 -25.99
C TYR A 413 -17.77 -13.72 -27.51
N LEU A 414 -17.17 -12.68 -28.09
CA LEU A 414 -16.90 -12.56 -29.52
C LEU A 414 -15.42 -12.79 -29.77
N PHE A 415 -15.10 -13.71 -30.67
CA PHE A 415 -13.82 -13.80 -31.34
C PHE A 415 -13.95 -13.25 -32.76
N ASP A 416 -13.26 -12.14 -33.03
CA ASP A 416 -13.28 -11.44 -34.33
C ASP A 416 -12.25 -11.98 -35.34
N GLY A 417 -11.58 -13.09 -35.02
CA GLY A 417 -10.46 -13.64 -35.76
C GLY A 417 -9.09 -13.26 -35.20
N THR A 418 -9.03 -12.27 -34.29
CA THR A 418 -7.77 -11.83 -33.65
C THR A 418 -7.87 -11.82 -32.13
N THR A 419 -8.95 -11.26 -31.58
CA THR A 419 -9.09 -11.03 -30.14
C THR A 419 -10.43 -11.54 -29.63
N VAL A 420 -10.43 -12.00 -28.37
CA VAL A 420 -11.66 -12.33 -27.64
C VAL A 420 -12.10 -11.09 -26.87
N THR A 421 -13.36 -10.71 -27.01
CA THR A 421 -14.01 -9.65 -26.23
C THR A 421 -15.28 -10.19 -25.56
N LEU A 422 -15.66 -9.60 -24.42
CA LEU A 422 -16.99 -9.82 -23.84
C LEU A 422 -17.97 -8.87 -24.53
N GLU A 423 -18.91 -9.39 -25.31
CA GLU A 423 -19.96 -8.57 -25.93
C GLU A 423 -21.00 -8.16 -24.88
N ARG A 424 -21.43 -9.12 -24.04
CA ARG A 424 -22.37 -8.87 -22.94
C ARG A 424 -22.34 -9.99 -21.92
N ALA A 425 -22.65 -9.66 -20.67
CA ALA A 425 -23.01 -10.63 -19.66
C ALA A 425 -24.48 -11.05 -19.81
N ILE A 426 -24.77 -12.30 -19.52
CA ILE A 426 -26.10 -12.88 -19.54
C ILE A 426 -26.32 -13.75 -18.31
N GLU A 427 -27.60 -13.93 -17.95
CA GLU A 427 -28.02 -14.73 -16.82
C GLU A 427 -29.08 -15.74 -17.25
N LEU A 428 -28.89 -16.99 -16.84
CA LEU A 428 -29.89 -18.05 -16.93
C LEU A 428 -30.52 -18.22 -15.55
N SER A 429 -31.84 -18.05 -15.47
CA SER A 429 -32.60 -18.27 -14.25
C SER A 429 -32.87 -19.75 -14.01
N GLY A 430 -32.90 -20.21 -12.77
CA GLY A 430 -33.41 -21.54 -12.44
C GLY A 430 -34.94 -21.62 -12.48
N LYS A 431 -35.44 -22.86 -12.50
CA LYS A 431 -36.89 -23.13 -12.45
C LYS A 431 -37.52 -22.65 -11.13
N GLU A 432 -36.74 -22.63 -10.06
CA GLU A 432 -37.14 -22.17 -8.73
C GLU A 432 -37.57 -20.71 -8.72
N LYS A 433 -36.93 -19.87 -9.56
CA LYS A 433 -37.34 -18.46 -9.73
C LYS A 433 -38.75 -18.39 -10.31
N VAL A 434 -39.06 -19.20 -11.32
CA VAL A 434 -40.40 -19.26 -11.93
C VAL A 434 -41.42 -19.75 -10.92
N ILE A 435 -41.10 -20.82 -10.16
CA ILE A 435 -41.97 -21.34 -9.09
C ILE A 435 -42.26 -20.26 -8.04
N ARG A 436 -41.26 -19.49 -7.64
CA ARG A 436 -41.43 -18.39 -6.69
C ARG A 436 -42.34 -17.29 -7.25
N GLU A 437 -42.12 -16.86 -8.49
CA GLU A 437 -42.97 -15.85 -9.14
C GLU A 437 -44.43 -16.35 -9.26
N LEU A 438 -44.65 -17.63 -9.55
CA LEU A 438 -45.99 -18.24 -9.56
C LEU A 438 -46.63 -18.26 -8.17
N LYS A 439 -45.87 -18.58 -7.12
CA LYS A 439 -46.35 -18.52 -5.72
C LYS A 439 -46.71 -17.10 -5.30
N GLU A 440 -45.95 -16.10 -5.73
CA GLU A 440 -46.24 -14.69 -5.47
C GLU A 440 -47.56 -14.25 -6.13
N LEU A 441 -47.81 -14.67 -7.37
CA LEU A 441 -49.08 -14.43 -8.06
C LEU A 441 -50.26 -15.11 -7.35
N ALA A 442 -50.07 -16.36 -6.91
CA ALA A 442 -51.09 -17.09 -6.16
C ALA A 442 -51.42 -16.40 -4.82
N ALA A 443 -50.38 -16.00 -4.08
CA ALA A 443 -50.51 -15.28 -2.83
C ALA A 443 -51.21 -13.92 -3.01
N ALA A 444 -50.95 -13.21 -4.12
CA ALA A 444 -51.64 -11.98 -4.46
C ALA A 444 -53.15 -12.18 -4.70
N ARG A 445 -53.56 -13.41 -5.06
CA ARG A 445 -54.98 -13.81 -5.11
C ARG A 445 -55.53 -14.39 -3.81
N GLY A 446 -54.70 -14.51 -2.76
CA GLY A 446 -55.07 -15.14 -1.50
C GLY A 446 -55.03 -16.67 -1.51
N GLU A 447 -54.37 -17.28 -2.51
CA GLU A 447 -54.24 -18.73 -2.64
C GLU A 447 -52.90 -19.22 -2.07
N SER A 448 -52.89 -20.41 -1.48
CA SER A 448 -51.68 -21.05 -0.94
C SER A 448 -50.89 -21.85 -1.98
N SER A 449 -51.47 -22.07 -3.17
CA SER A 449 -50.89 -22.84 -4.26
C SER A 449 -51.13 -22.14 -5.61
N TYR A 450 -50.14 -22.25 -6.50
CA TYR A 450 -50.27 -21.72 -7.85
C TYR A 450 -51.11 -22.64 -8.73
N GLN A 451 -51.88 -22.04 -9.63
CA GLN A 451 -52.81 -22.69 -10.53
C GLN A 451 -52.58 -22.21 -11.97
N ILE A 452 -53.33 -22.78 -12.91
CA ILE A 452 -53.24 -22.43 -14.33
C ILE A 452 -53.45 -20.94 -14.60
N VAL A 453 -54.25 -20.26 -13.77
CA VAL A 453 -54.49 -18.81 -13.88
C VAL A 453 -53.25 -17.97 -13.49
N ASP A 454 -52.39 -18.44 -12.57
CA ASP A 454 -51.09 -17.80 -12.28
C ASP A 454 -50.13 -17.96 -13.44
N ALA A 455 -50.09 -19.15 -14.02
CA ALA A 455 -49.29 -19.45 -15.20
C ALA A 455 -49.67 -18.56 -16.38
N GLN A 456 -50.98 -18.42 -16.64
CA GLN A 456 -51.50 -17.50 -17.65
C GLN A 456 -51.04 -16.07 -17.36
N GLN A 457 -51.27 -15.58 -16.14
CA GLN A 457 -50.87 -14.23 -15.75
C GLN A 457 -49.35 -14.01 -15.90
N TRP A 458 -48.53 -14.97 -15.48
CA TRP A 458 -47.08 -14.92 -15.61
C TRP A 458 -46.63 -14.79 -17.07
N LEU A 459 -47.20 -15.61 -17.98
CA LEU A 459 -46.93 -15.56 -19.41
C LEU A 459 -47.29 -14.21 -20.03
N PHE A 460 -48.45 -13.65 -19.68
CA PHE A 460 -48.89 -12.36 -20.23
C PHE A 460 -48.14 -11.15 -19.66
N THR A 461 -47.56 -11.27 -18.46
CA THR A 461 -46.83 -10.15 -17.82
C THR A 461 -45.38 -10.07 -18.30
N LYS A 462 -44.75 -11.21 -18.61
CA LYS A 462 -43.40 -11.28 -19.15
C LYS A 462 -43.50 -11.21 -20.67
N GLY A 463 -43.47 -9.99 -21.21
CA GLY A 463 -43.54 -9.73 -22.66
C GLY A 463 -42.69 -10.72 -23.46
N ASP A 464 -43.26 -11.17 -24.59
CA ASP A 464 -42.89 -12.32 -25.42
C ASP A 464 -43.43 -13.66 -24.92
N ASN A 465 -44.66 -13.97 -25.39
CA ASN A 465 -45.30 -15.29 -25.35
C ASN A 465 -44.52 -16.30 -26.22
N ASN A 466 -43.28 -16.61 -25.83
CA ASN A 466 -42.50 -17.65 -26.49
C ASN A 466 -43.10 -19.02 -26.13
N PHE A 467 -43.37 -19.86 -27.14
CA PHE A 467 -43.86 -21.24 -26.99
C PHE A 467 -43.06 -22.04 -25.94
N VAL A 468 -41.75 -21.78 -25.85
CA VAL A 468 -40.84 -22.36 -24.86
C VAL A 468 -41.26 -22.01 -23.43
N ARG A 469 -41.60 -20.74 -23.15
CA ARG A 469 -42.07 -20.29 -21.82
C ARG A 469 -43.38 -20.97 -21.43
N ALA A 470 -44.32 -21.11 -22.36
CA ALA A 470 -45.57 -21.81 -22.12
C ALA A 470 -45.31 -23.28 -21.76
N LYS A 471 -44.42 -23.96 -22.48
CA LYS A 471 -44.03 -25.34 -22.21
C LYS A 471 -43.30 -25.51 -20.87
N ILE A 472 -42.41 -24.58 -20.51
CA ILE A 472 -41.75 -24.56 -19.20
C ILE A 472 -42.77 -24.50 -18.08
N VAL A 473 -43.72 -23.57 -18.13
CA VAL A 473 -44.72 -23.40 -17.08
C VAL A 473 -45.70 -24.58 -17.04
N MET A 474 -46.08 -25.13 -18.19
CA MET A 474 -46.90 -26.35 -18.25
C MET A 474 -46.19 -27.57 -17.65
N ALA A 475 -44.87 -27.71 -17.86
CA ALA A 475 -44.09 -28.74 -17.21
C ALA A 475 -44.06 -28.56 -15.68
N ILE A 476 -43.88 -27.32 -15.20
CA ILE A 476 -43.91 -26.99 -13.77
C ILE A 476 -45.28 -27.23 -13.12
N LEU A 477 -46.38 -27.06 -13.86
CA LEU A 477 -47.74 -27.36 -13.37
C LEU A 477 -48.05 -28.86 -13.34
N ALA A 478 -47.30 -29.67 -14.09
CA ALA A 478 -47.46 -31.12 -14.15
C ALA A 478 -46.61 -31.87 -13.11
N GLU A 479 -45.60 -31.20 -12.55
CA GLU A 479 -44.87 -31.61 -11.33
C GLU A 479 -45.73 -31.33 -10.08
#